data_AF-A0A960PH41-F1
#
_entry.id   AF-A0A960PH41-F1
#
_cell.length_a   1.000
_cell.length_b   1.000
_cell.length_c   1.000
_cell.angle_alpha   90.00
_cell.angle_beta   90.00
_cell.angle_gamma   90.00
#
_symmetry.space_group_name_H-M   'P 1'
#
loop_
_entity.id
_entity.type
_entity.pdbx_description
1 polymer ?
#
loop_
_entity_poly.entity_id
_entity_poly.type
_entity_poly.pdbx_seq_one_letter_code
_entity_poly.pdbx_strand_id
1 'polypeptide(L)'
;MSDAATSTDASADAPKHDNSELRAEVSSWVTANWDPDLTVGEWWTKLRDARWSVPAWPSEWFGRDLSRGESVVVAEEIAKAGAIGPPGGLGLLLAGPTIIAQGSDEQKQR
;
A
#
# COMPACT_ATOMS: atom_id res chain seq x y z
N MET A 1 -34.66 19.21 8.01
CA MET A 1 -33.25 19.33 7.59
C MET A 1 -32.52 18.18 8.28
N SER A 2 -32.32 17.07 7.57
CA SER A 2 -31.67 15.87 8.11
C SER A 2 -30.17 16.04 8.14
N ASP A 3 -29.59 15.96 9.35
CA ASP A 3 -28.19 15.60 9.53
C ASP A 3 -28.00 14.15 9.12
N ALA A 4 -27.33 13.93 7.99
CA ALA A 4 -26.83 12.64 7.59
C ALA A 4 -25.46 12.44 8.23
N ALA A 5 -25.41 11.63 9.29
CA ALA A 5 -24.19 11.16 9.89
C ALA A 5 -23.32 10.43 8.85
N THR A 6 -22.15 10.98 8.53
CA THR A 6 -21.00 10.21 8.06
C THR A 6 -20.62 9.24 9.17
N SER A 7 -21.17 8.03 9.10
CA SER A 7 -20.63 6.88 9.82
C SER A 7 -19.34 6.48 9.10
N THR A 8 -18.26 7.21 9.42
CA THR A 8 -16.92 6.82 9.02
C THR A 8 -16.60 5.51 9.72
N ASP A 9 -16.29 4.50 8.93
CA ASP A 9 -15.86 3.17 9.36
C ASP A 9 -14.59 3.28 10.20
N ALA A 10 -14.76 3.46 11.52
CA ALA A 10 -13.66 3.53 12.48
C ALA A 10 -12.94 2.17 12.64
N SER A 11 -13.52 1.08 12.14
CA SER A 11 -12.95 -0.27 12.23
C SER A 11 -11.81 -0.48 11.23
N ALA A 12 -11.89 0.14 10.05
CA ALA A 12 -10.84 0.05 9.02
C ALA A 12 -9.56 0.85 9.36
N ASP A 13 -9.63 1.79 10.30
CA ASP A 13 -8.52 2.70 10.64
C ASP A 13 -7.66 2.21 11.82
N ALA A 14 -8.16 1.23 12.60
CA ALA A 14 -7.39 0.64 13.68
C ALA A 14 -6.18 -0.14 13.13
N PRO A 15 -4.99 -0.03 13.76
CA PRO A 15 -3.83 -0.85 13.40
C PRO A 15 -4.16 -2.33 13.65
N LYS A 16 -3.79 -3.18 12.69
CA LYS A 16 -4.01 -4.64 12.73
C LYS A 16 -2.76 -5.39 13.21
N HIS A 17 -1.60 -4.73 13.16
CA HIS A 17 -0.29 -5.22 13.50
C HIS A 17 0.37 -4.28 14.52
N ASP A 18 1.43 -4.77 15.16
CA ASP A 18 2.31 -3.91 15.94
C ASP A 18 3.08 -2.98 14.98
N ASN A 19 2.84 -1.68 15.10
CA ASN A 19 3.50 -0.68 14.26
C ASN A 19 5.02 -0.68 14.42
N SER A 20 5.57 -1.11 15.56
CA SER A 20 7.01 -1.19 15.77
C SER A 20 7.64 -2.33 14.96
N GLU A 21 6.98 -3.50 14.93
CA GLU A 21 7.39 -4.63 14.11
C GLU A 21 7.24 -4.32 12.62
N LEU A 22 6.12 -3.70 12.23
CA LEU A 22 5.91 -3.25 10.84
C LEU A 22 6.99 -2.27 10.39
N ARG A 23 7.34 -1.27 11.22
CA ARG A 23 8.44 -0.35 10.91
C ARG A 23 9.77 -1.08 10.73
N ALA A 24 10.09 -2.00 11.64
CA ALA A 24 11.32 -2.77 11.55
C ALA A 24 11.38 -3.62 10.27
N GLU A 25 10.26 -4.26 9.91
CA GLU A 25 10.13 -5.04 8.67
C GLU A 25 10.38 -4.17 7.43
N VAL A 26 9.63 -3.07 7.29
CA VAL A 26 9.73 -2.17 6.13
C VAL A 26 11.11 -1.55 6.06
N SER A 27 11.64 -1.04 7.17
CA SER A 27 12.96 -0.41 7.23
C SER A 27 14.08 -1.38 6.82
N SER A 28 14.05 -2.61 7.35
CA SER A 28 15.00 -3.67 6.99
C SER A 28 14.91 -4.01 5.50
N TRP A 29 13.69 -4.20 4.99
CA TRP A 29 13.47 -4.55 3.59
C TRP A 29 13.92 -3.43 2.64
N VAL A 30 13.58 -2.17 2.91
CA VAL A 30 13.96 -1.03 2.07
C VAL A 30 15.48 -0.86 2.08
N THR A 31 16.13 -0.96 3.25
CA THR A 31 17.59 -0.87 3.37
C THR A 31 18.31 -1.94 2.55
N ALA A 32 17.76 -3.15 2.49
CA ALA A 32 18.35 -4.26 1.75
C ALA A 32 18.11 -4.19 0.23
N ASN A 33 17.13 -3.41 -0.24
CA ASN A 33 16.66 -3.46 -1.63
C ASN A 33 16.73 -2.12 -2.38
N TRP A 34 16.82 -1.01 -1.67
CA TRP A 34 16.94 0.32 -2.27
C TRP A 34 18.37 0.58 -2.71
N ASP A 35 18.51 1.00 -3.95
CA ASP A 35 19.75 1.43 -4.57
C ASP A 35 19.43 2.63 -5.46
N PRO A 36 20.05 3.81 -5.22
CA PRO A 36 19.79 5.02 -5.99
C PRO A 36 20.14 4.91 -7.47
N ASP A 37 20.94 3.91 -7.88
CA ASP A 37 21.30 3.65 -9.28
C ASP A 37 20.26 2.80 -10.02
N LEU A 38 19.25 2.25 -9.32
CA LEU A 38 18.13 1.56 -9.96
C LEU A 38 17.29 2.52 -10.79
N THR A 39 16.78 2.03 -11.92
CA THR A 39 15.71 2.74 -12.60
C THR A 39 14.45 2.74 -11.73
N VAL A 40 13.62 3.77 -11.89
CA VAL A 40 12.33 3.86 -11.18
C VAL A 40 11.44 2.63 -11.46
N GLY A 41 11.50 2.07 -12.67
CA GLY A 41 10.75 0.87 -13.04
C GLY A 41 11.21 -0.38 -12.30
N GLU A 42 12.52 -0.59 -12.14
CA GLU A 42 13.07 -1.69 -11.35
C GLU A 42 12.72 -1.57 -9.88
N TRP A 43 12.81 -0.35 -9.33
CA TRP A 43 12.43 -0.09 -7.95
C TRP A 43 10.94 -0.34 -7.69
N TRP A 44 10.06 0.14 -8.57
CA TRP A 44 8.62 -0.12 -8.47
C TRP A 44 8.27 -1.59 -8.64
N THR A 45 9.01 -2.33 -9.47
CA THR A 45 8.86 -3.78 -9.59
C THR A 45 9.17 -4.46 -8.25
N LYS A 46 10.26 -4.06 -7.57
CA LYS A 46 10.59 -4.58 -6.23
C LYS A 46 9.50 -4.27 -5.20
N LEU A 47 8.99 -3.03 -5.17
CA LEU A 47 7.90 -2.65 -4.27
C LEU A 47 6.63 -3.46 -4.52
N ARG A 48 6.28 -3.70 -5.78
CA ARG A 48 5.13 -4.53 -6.16
C ARG A 48 5.30 -5.96 -5.70
N ASP A 49 6.45 -6.57 -6.00
CA ASP A 49 6.70 -7.98 -5.70
C ASP A 49 6.73 -8.23 -4.18
N ALA A 50 7.19 -7.25 -3.40
CA ALA A 50 7.14 -7.26 -1.94
C ALA A 50 5.80 -6.78 -1.34
N ARG A 51 4.84 -6.39 -2.19
CA ARG A 51 3.49 -5.91 -1.82
C ARG A 51 3.47 -4.60 -1.02
N TRP A 52 4.51 -3.79 -1.14
CA TRP A 52 4.61 -2.46 -0.52
C TRP A 52 3.99 -1.34 -1.36
N SER A 53 3.60 -1.63 -2.62
CA SER A 53 2.96 -0.64 -3.49
C SER A 53 1.51 -0.32 -3.11
N VAL A 54 0.77 -1.32 -2.64
CA VAL A 54 -0.65 -1.20 -2.26
C VAL A 54 -0.93 -1.95 -0.95
N PRO A 55 -0.25 -1.60 0.15
CA PRO A 55 -0.29 -2.38 1.40
C PRO A 55 -1.71 -2.52 1.99
N ALA A 56 -2.57 -1.53 1.78
CA ALA A 56 -3.97 -1.56 2.24
C ALA A 56 -4.90 -2.49 1.43
N TRP A 57 -4.48 -2.95 0.25
CA TRP A 57 -5.31 -3.85 -0.55
C TRP A 57 -5.37 -5.24 0.09
N PRO A 58 -6.40 -6.04 -0.23
CA PRO A 58 -6.46 -7.43 0.22
C PRO A 58 -5.24 -8.22 -0.22
N SER A 59 -4.76 -9.15 0.62
CA SER A 59 -3.61 -9.99 0.29
C SER A 59 -3.83 -10.92 -0.91
N GLU A 60 -5.09 -11.26 -1.20
CA GLU A 60 -5.49 -11.94 -2.44
C GLU A 60 -5.22 -11.09 -3.70
N TRP A 61 -5.16 -9.76 -3.56
CA TRP A 61 -4.98 -8.81 -4.65
C TRP A 61 -3.75 -7.92 -4.42
N PHE A 62 -2.57 -8.53 -4.42
CA PHE A 62 -1.26 -7.85 -4.38
C PHE A 62 -0.97 -6.98 -3.14
N GLY A 63 -1.90 -6.87 -2.19
CA GLY A 63 -1.74 -6.08 -0.97
C GLY A 63 -1.32 -6.91 0.24
N ARG A 64 -1.46 -6.33 1.44
CA ARG A 64 -1.04 -6.94 2.71
C ARG A 64 -2.14 -6.86 3.78
N ASP A 65 -3.37 -6.53 3.40
CA ASP A 65 -4.49 -6.30 4.31
C ASP A 65 -4.23 -5.23 5.39
N LEU A 66 -3.26 -4.34 5.18
CA LEU A 66 -2.91 -3.31 6.15
C LEU A 66 -4.03 -2.29 6.32
N SER A 67 -4.13 -1.70 7.51
CA SER A 67 -4.97 -0.54 7.72
C SER A 67 -4.42 0.69 6.99
N ARG A 68 -5.24 1.74 6.93
CA ARG A 68 -4.79 3.02 6.37
C ARG A 68 -3.63 3.61 7.18
N GLY A 69 -3.71 3.56 8.51
CA GLY A 69 -2.64 4.02 9.40
C GLY A 69 -1.33 3.26 9.19
N GLU A 70 -1.41 1.93 9.03
CA GLU A 70 -0.25 1.09 8.71
C GLU A 70 0.34 1.38 7.33
N SER A 71 -0.51 1.71 6.34
CA SER A 71 -0.04 2.13 5.02
C SER A 71 0.73 3.45 5.07
N VAL A 72 0.37 4.36 5.99
CA VAL A 72 1.16 5.58 6.26
C VAL A 72 2.51 5.21 6.87
N VAL A 73 2.55 4.27 7.82
CA VAL A 73 3.82 3.78 8.40
C VAL A 73 4.77 3.23 7.32
N VAL A 74 4.24 2.43 6.37
CA VAL A 74 5.03 1.92 5.24
C VAL A 74 5.60 3.07 4.40
N ALA A 75 4.77 4.06 4.05
CA ALA A 75 5.20 5.20 3.25
C ALA A 75 6.27 6.04 3.95
N GLU A 76 6.16 6.22 5.27
CA GLU A 76 7.14 6.93 6.08
C GLU A 76 8.51 6.23 6.08
N GLU A 77 8.57 4.91 6.25
CA GLU A 77 9.85 4.18 6.27
C GLU A 77 10.52 4.16 4.89
N ILE A 78 9.75 4.06 3.79
CA ILE A 78 10.28 4.20 2.42
C ILE A 78 10.89 5.60 2.23
N ALA A 79 10.16 6.65 2.63
CA ALA A 79 10.63 8.03 2.49
C ALA A 79 11.84 8.31 3.38
N LYS A 80 11.89 7.75 4.59
CA LYS A 80 13.02 7.89 5.53
C LYS A 80 14.32 7.30 4.99
N ALA A 81 14.25 6.26 4.16
CA ALA A 81 15.40 5.70 3.45
C ALA A 81 15.83 6.54 2.23
N GLY A 82 15.12 7.63 1.91
CA GLY A 82 15.34 8.44 0.71
C GLY A 82 14.89 7.74 -0.58
N ALA A 83 14.14 6.65 -0.47
CA ALA A 83 13.65 5.91 -1.61
C ALA A 83 12.40 6.58 -2.22
N ILE A 84 12.21 6.38 -3.53
CA ILE A 84 11.04 6.89 -4.24
C ILE A 84 9.80 6.07 -3.81
N GLY A 85 8.67 6.72 -3.54
CA GLY A 85 7.42 6.02 -3.23
C GLY A 85 6.90 5.17 -4.40
N PRO A 86 5.92 4.27 -4.17
CA PRO A 86 5.27 3.53 -5.25
C PRO A 86 4.58 4.46 -6.25
N PRO A 87 4.19 3.96 -7.45
CA PRO A 87 3.48 4.77 -8.43
C PRO A 87 2.25 5.46 -7.80
N GLY A 88 2.05 6.74 -8.10
CA GLY A 88 0.86 7.49 -7.71
C GLY A 88 -0.10 7.70 -8.89
N GLY A 89 -1.30 8.21 -8.62
CA GLY A 89 -2.24 8.68 -9.64
C GLY A 89 -3.55 7.89 -9.76
N LEU A 90 -4.44 8.36 -10.65
CA LEU A 90 -5.82 7.88 -10.77
C LEU A 90 -5.94 6.38 -11.09
N GLY A 91 -4.92 5.79 -11.72
CA GLY A 91 -4.89 4.34 -12.00
C GLY A 91 -4.93 3.49 -10.73
N LEU A 92 -4.15 3.84 -9.71
CA LEU A 92 -4.12 3.15 -8.42
C LEU A 92 -5.22 3.63 -7.46
N LEU A 93 -5.65 4.89 -7.58
CA LEU A 93 -6.65 5.48 -6.68
C LEU A 93 -8.11 5.20 -7.08
N LEU A 94 -8.40 5.00 -8.37
CA LEU A 94 -9.77 4.80 -8.87
C LEU A 94 -9.91 3.52 -9.69
N ALA A 95 -9.07 3.30 -10.69
CA ALA A 95 -9.24 2.15 -11.58
C ALA A 95 -8.99 0.83 -10.86
N GLY A 96 -7.91 0.72 -10.07
CA GLY A 96 -7.59 -0.45 -9.26
C GLY A 96 -8.69 -0.87 -8.28
N PRO A 97 -9.13 0.01 -7.36
CA PRO A 97 -10.22 -0.32 -6.43
C PRO A 97 -11.54 -0.65 -7.13
N THR A 98 -11.83 0.00 -8.26
CA THR A 98 -13.03 -0.29 -9.06
C THR A 98 -12.95 -1.69 -9.68
N ILE A 99 -11.79 -2.09 -10.21
CA ILE A 99 -11.58 -3.44 -10.77
C ILE A 99 -11.63 -4.49 -9.65
N ILE A 100 -11.07 -4.23 -8.48
CA ILE A 100 -11.19 -5.16 -7.34
C ILE A 100 -12.65 -5.34 -6.91
N ALA A 101 -13.41 -4.24 -6.86
CA ALA A 101 -14.81 -4.27 -6.43
C ALA A 101 -15.77 -4.84 -7.50
N GLN A 102 -15.51 -4.60 -8.79
CA GLN A 102 -16.49 -4.81 -9.87
C GLN A 102 -15.96 -5.61 -11.07
N GLY A 103 -14.66 -5.87 -11.14
CA GLY A 103 -14.03 -6.64 -12.21
C GLY A 103 -14.30 -8.13 -12.08
N SER A 104 -14.20 -8.84 -13.20
CA SER A 104 -14.12 -10.31 -13.23
C SER A 104 -12.80 -10.80 -12.61
N ASP A 105 -12.74 -12.06 -12.19
CA ASP A 105 -11.53 -12.63 -11.59
C ASP A 105 -10.32 -12.54 -12.53
N GLU A 106 -10.52 -12.69 -13.84
CA GLU A 106 -9.48 -12.50 -14.85
C GLU A 106 -8.96 -11.06 -14.94
N GLN A 107 -9.80 -10.06 -14.65
CA GLN A 107 -9.40 -8.66 -14.63
C GLN A 107 -8.65 -8.30 -13.33
N LYS A 108 -8.94 -8.97 -12.22
CA LYS A 108 -8.25 -8.74 -10.94
C LYS A 108 -6.87 -9.39 -10.88
N GLN A 109 -6.63 -10.42 -11.69
CA GLN A 109 -5.36 -11.15 -11.75
C GLN A 109 -4.30 -10.52 -12.67
N ARG A 110 -4.65 -9.49 -13.46
CA ARG A 110 -3.76 -8.82 -14.44
C ARG A 110 -3.21 -7.51 -13.90
#